data_AF-A0A136WJB1-F1
#
_entry.id   AF-A0A136WJB1-F1
#
_cell.length_a   1.000
_cell.length_b   1.000
_cell.length_c   1.000
_cell.angle_alpha   90.00
_cell.angle_beta   90.00
_cell.angle_gamma   90.00
#
_symmetry.space_group_name_H-M   'P 1'
#
loop_
_entity.id
_entity.type
_entity.pdbx_description
1 polymer ?
#
loop_
_entity_poly.entity_id
_entity_poly.type
_entity_poly.pdbx_seq_one_letter_code
_entity_poly.pdbx_strand_id
1 'polypeptide(L)'
;MSLTNLGLVEFVKTKLGTKYVYGMKGKVMTQANYDYLKNTYGSKMVWNSDENKVGQVCVDCSGLISWYTGKLKGSSQFAAENKLQPINTISLAPPGVAVWHQGHIGVYIGNGEIIEAMGSAYGTVRTKVAKRDFTHWFKISDIEYVEEETEMVEKGKIIVYGEEQIVDMIRKDGITYIKTRDIANVLGLKVGNKGSVPTLDR
;
A
#
# COMPACT_ATOMS: atom_id res chain seq x y z
N MET A 1 14.21 -5.13 -10.63
CA MET A 1 13.69 -4.36 -9.47
C MET A 1 13.16 -5.37 -8.48
N SER A 2 13.54 -5.27 -7.20
CA SER A 2 12.98 -6.09 -6.14
C SER A 2 11.51 -5.71 -5.88
N LEU A 3 10.73 -6.67 -5.40
CA LEU A 3 9.36 -6.42 -4.95
C LEU A 3 9.41 -5.84 -3.55
N THR A 4 8.75 -4.70 -3.31
CA THR A 4 8.82 -3.98 -2.03
C THR A 4 7.44 -3.80 -1.39
N ASN A 5 7.41 -3.47 -0.11
CA ASN A 5 6.18 -3.11 0.61
C ASN A 5 5.50 -1.87 0.02
N LEU A 6 6.28 -0.85 -0.37
CA LEU A 6 5.73 0.34 -1.04
C LEU A 6 5.22 -0.01 -2.44
N GLY A 7 5.94 -0.84 -3.18
CA GLY A 7 5.50 -1.33 -4.48
C GLY A 7 4.21 -2.16 -4.39
N LEU A 8 4.04 -2.96 -3.33
CA LEU A 8 2.80 -3.68 -3.05
C LEU A 8 1.65 -2.71 -2.79
N VAL A 9 1.87 -1.66 -2.00
CA VAL A 9 0.87 -0.62 -1.71
C VAL A 9 0.41 0.07 -2.99
N GLU A 10 1.34 0.53 -3.82
CA GLU A 10 1.02 1.15 -5.11
C GLU A 10 0.30 0.16 -6.03
N PHE A 11 0.76 -1.08 -6.09
CA PHE A 11 0.13 -2.11 -6.89
C PHE A 11 -1.33 -2.33 -6.49
N VAL A 12 -1.64 -2.55 -5.21
CA VAL A 12 -3.03 -2.82 -4.78
C VAL A 12 -3.94 -1.61 -4.96
N LYS A 13 -3.43 -0.37 -4.88
CA LYS A 13 -4.19 0.84 -5.24
C LYS A 13 -4.68 0.79 -6.69
N THR A 14 -3.87 0.29 -7.62
CA THR A 14 -4.28 0.11 -9.03
C THR A 14 -5.34 -0.98 -9.23
N LYS A 15 -5.63 -1.82 -8.22
CA LYS A 15 -6.54 -2.97 -8.35
C LYS A 15 -7.94 -2.70 -7.81
N LEU A 16 -8.23 -1.50 -7.30
CA LEU A 16 -9.57 -1.13 -6.86
C LEU A 16 -10.60 -1.39 -7.97
N GLY A 17 -11.71 -2.03 -7.61
CA GLY A 17 -12.78 -2.42 -8.54
C GLY A 17 -12.56 -3.75 -9.28
N THR A 18 -11.40 -4.39 -9.15
CA THR A 18 -11.16 -5.73 -9.73
C THR A 18 -12.20 -6.72 -9.19
N LYS A 19 -12.74 -7.58 -10.06
CA LYS A 19 -13.79 -8.52 -9.67
C LYS A 19 -13.23 -9.61 -8.77
N TYR A 20 -14.04 -10.02 -7.80
CA TYR A 20 -13.68 -11.14 -6.93
C TYR A 20 -14.27 -12.44 -7.46
N VAL A 21 -13.44 -13.49 -7.53
CA VAL A 21 -13.87 -14.89 -7.64
C VAL A 21 -12.92 -15.75 -6.82
N TYR A 22 -13.45 -16.62 -5.97
CA TYR A 22 -12.65 -17.45 -5.07
C TYR A 22 -11.69 -18.35 -5.85
N GLY A 23 -10.40 -18.36 -5.46
CA GLY A 23 -9.33 -19.11 -6.12
C GLY A 23 -8.64 -18.39 -7.27
N MET A 24 -9.15 -17.25 -7.74
CA MET A 24 -8.50 -16.48 -8.81
C MET A 24 -7.30 -15.67 -8.30
N LYS A 25 -6.27 -15.53 -9.16
CA LYS A 25 -4.97 -14.94 -8.80
C LYS A 25 -4.56 -13.81 -9.75
N GLY A 26 -5.47 -12.89 -10.03
CA GLY A 26 -5.14 -11.67 -10.79
C GLY A 26 -4.94 -11.93 -12.28
N LYS A 27 -5.90 -12.63 -12.90
CA LYS A 27 -5.87 -12.95 -14.34
C LYS A 27 -7.27 -12.88 -14.93
N VAL A 28 -7.36 -12.77 -16.25
CA VAL A 28 -8.63 -12.90 -16.96
C VAL A 28 -9.21 -14.29 -16.66
N MET A 29 -10.44 -14.34 -16.16
CA MET A 29 -11.13 -15.60 -15.91
C MET A 29 -11.67 -16.15 -17.22
N THR A 30 -11.24 -17.34 -17.62
CA THR A 30 -11.86 -18.07 -18.74
C THR A 30 -13.03 -18.92 -18.24
N GLN A 31 -13.88 -19.39 -19.15
CA GLN A 31 -14.93 -20.36 -18.82
C GLN A 31 -14.35 -21.60 -18.12
N ALA A 32 -13.25 -22.13 -18.66
CA ALA A 32 -12.55 -23.27 -18.06
C ALA A 32 -12.03 -22.97 -16.64
N ASN A 33 -11.60 -21.73 -16.35
CA ASN A 33 -11.25 -21.36 -14.97
C ASN A 33 -12.48 -21.36 -14.05
N TYR A 34 -13.59 -20.77 -14.49
CA TYR A 34 -14.82 -20.76 -13.71
C TYR A 34 -15.32 -22.18 -13.42
N ASP A 35 -15.43 -23.03 -14.44
CA ASP A 35 -15.89 -24.42 -14.30
C ASP A 35 -14.99 -25.22 -13.36
N TYR A 36 -13.66 -25.08 -13.53
CA TYR A 36 -12.68 -25.70 -12.64
C TYR A 36 -12.87 -25.26 -11.20
N LEU A 37 -12.87 -23.95 -10.94
CA LEU A 37 -12.99 -23.39 -9.58
C LEU A 37 -14.31 -23.79 -8.93
N LYS A 38 -15.40 -23.78 -9.70
CA LYS A 38 -16.72 -24.19 -9.23
C LYS A 38 -16.75 -25.68 -8.87
N ASN A 39 -16.16 -26.54 -9.68
CA ASN A 39 -16.07 -27.97 -9.39
C ASN A 39 -15.17 -28.25 -8.17
N THR A 40 -14.07 -27.50 -8.02
CA THR A 40 -13.12 -27.68 -6.91
C THR A 40 -13.68 -27.19 -5.56
N TYR A 41 -14.33 -26.02 -5.54
CA TYR A 41 -14.72 -25.36 -4.28
C TYR A 41 -16.24 -25.34 -4.02
N GLY A 42 -17.04 -25.73 -5.00
CA GLY A 42 -18.48 -25.79 -4.92
C GLY A 42 -19.17 -24.42 -4.92
N SER A 43 -20.50 -24.46 -5.05
CA SER A 43 -21.35 -23.25 -5.23
C SER A 43 -21.41 -22.32 -4.01
N LYS A 44 -20.85 -22.73 -2.86
CA LYS A 44 -20.77 -21.90 -1.65
C LYS A 44 -19.58 -20.92 -1.69
N MET A 45 -18.53 -21.26 -2.43
CA MET A 45 -17.34 -20.42 -2.60
C MET A 45 -17.32 -19.75 -3.98
N VAL A 46 -17.79 -20.45 -5.02
CA VAL A 46 -17.83 -19.97 -6.41
C VAL A 46 -19.26 -19.98 -6.92
N TRP A 47 -19.88 -18.81 -6.92
CA TRP A 47 -21.32 -18.64 -7.08
C TRP A 47 -21.73 -18.84 -8.54
N ASN A 48 -22.97 -19.23 -8.82
CA ASN A 48 -23.45 -19.31 -10.21
C ASN A 48 -23.34 -17.95 -10.92
N SER A 49 -23.61 -16.87 -10.18
CA SER A 49 -23.46 -15.51 -10.69
C SER A 49 -22.02 -15.14 -11.03
N ASP A 50 -20.99 -15.85 -10.54
CA ASP A 50 -19.60 -15.54 -10.88
C ASP A 50 -19.28 -15.83 -12.35
N GLU A 51 -20.07 -16.67 -13.03
CA GLU A 51 -19.93 -16.92 -14.46
C GLU A 51 -20.02 -15.63 -15.30
N ASN A 52 -20.80 -14.64 -14.85
CA ASN A 52 -20.90 -13.35 -15.54
C ASN A 52 -19.60 -12.52 -15.53
N LYS A 53 -18.58 -12.96 -14.78
CA LYS A 53 -17.24 -12.36 -14.72
C LYS A 53 -16.26 -13.02 -15.68
N VAL A 54 -16.65 -14.05 -16.43
CA VAL A 54 -15.82 -14.63 -17.50
C VAL A 54 -15.44 -13.52 -18.50
N GLY A 55 -14.17 -13.50 -18.91
CA GLY A 55 -13.58 -12.44 -19.74
C GLY A 55 -13.09 -11.23 -18.96
N GLN A 56 -13.34 -11.14 -17.64
CA GLN A 56 -12.86 -10.06 -16.79
C GLN A 56 -11.68 -10.53 -15.93
N VAL A 57 -10.83 -9.59 -15.53
CA VAL A 57 -9.76 -9.86 -14.56
C VAL A 57 -10.38 -10.12 -13.19
N CYS A 58 -10.12 -11.30 -12.64
CA CYS A 58 -10.65 -11.73 -11.35
C CYS A 58 -9.52 -12.08 -10.37
N VAL A 59 -9.80 -11.90 -9.08
CA VAL A 59 -8.84 -12.13 -7.99
C VAL A 59 -9.55 -12.53 -6.70
N ASP A 60 -8.94 -13.37 -5.87
CA ASP A 60 -9.37 -13.60 -4.49
C ASP A 60 -8.53 -12.78 -3.48
N CYS A 61 -8.81 -12.89 -2.19
CA CYS A 61 -8.15 -12.09 -1.15
C CYS A 61 -6.63 -12.29 -1.17
N SER A 62 -6.17 -13.54 -1.05
CA SER A 62 -4.75 -13.89 -1.15
C SER A 62 -4.16 -13.68 -2.55
N GLY A 63 -5.00 -13.73 -3.57
CA GLY A 63 -4.68 -13.53 -4.97
C GLY A 63 -4.18 -12.14 -5.27
N LEU A 64 -4.62 -11.12 -4.52
CA LEU A 64 -4.08 -9.76 -4.66
C LEU A 64 -2.59 -9.73 -4.34
N ILE A 65 -2.18 -10.41 -3.27
CA ILE A 65 -0.78 -10.49 -2.85
C ILE A 65 -0.02 -11.40 -3.82
N SER A 66 -0.57 -12.57 -4.17
CA SER A 66 0.03 -13.47 -5.16
C SER A 66 0.24 -12.82 -6.53
N TRP A 67 -0.64 -11.91 -6.93
CA TRP A 67 -0.54 -11.20 -8.21
C TRP A 67 0.64 -10.22 -8.22
N TYR A 68 0.94 -9.60 -7.08
CA TYR A 68 2.14 -8.78 -6.94
C TYR A 68 3.41 -9.63 -6.83
N THR A 69 3.39 -10.66 -5.98
CA THR A 69 4.60 -11.42 -5.63
C THR A 69 4.97 -12.52 -6.62
N GLY A 70 4.02 -12.93 -7.47
CA GLY A 70 4.14 -14.14 -8.30
C GLY A 70 4.09 -15.44 -7.50
N LYS A 71 3.80 -15.40 -6.18
CA LYS A 71 3.77 -16.58 -5.30
C LYS A 71 2.34 -17.03 -5.07
N LEU A 72 1.97 -18.20 -5.58
CA LEU A 72 0.63 -18.77 -5.43
C LEU A 72 0.46 -19.35 -4.03
N LYS A 73 -0.21 -18.60 -3.15
CA LYS A 73 -0.45 -18.97 -1.75
C LYS A 73 -1.88 -18.61 -1.35
N GLY A 74 -2.47 -19.39 -0.46
CA GLY A 74 -3.69 -19.07 0.26
C GLY A 74 -3.43 -18.18 1.47
N SER A 75 -4.48 -17.56 2.02
CA SER A 75 -4.37 -16.66 3.19
C SER A 75 -3.72 -17.34 4.39
N SER A 76 -4.09 -18.59 4.71
CA SER A 76 -3.50 -19.36 5.80
C SER A 76 -2.03 -19.74 5.56
N GLN A 77 -1.61 -19.93 4.31
CA GLN A 77 -0.20 -20.22 3.99
C GLN A 77 0.67 -19.00 4.24
N PHE A 78 0.23 -17.82 3.76
CA PHE A 78 0.89 -16.56 4.09
C PHE A 78 0.99 -16.35 5.61
N ALA A 79 -0.09 -16.61 6.36
CA ALA A 79 -0.07 -16.46 7.81
C ALA A 79 0.88 -17.45 8.50
N ALA A 80 0.92 -18.72 8.07
CA ALA A 80 1.74 -19.76 8.68
C ALA A 80 3.25 -19.55 8.48
N GLU A 81 3.65 -18.91 7.39
CA GLU A 81 5.06 -18.65 7.05
C GLU A 81 5.63 -17.40 7.75
N ASN A 82 4.79 -16.59 8.39
CA ASN A 82 5.18 -15.27 8.89
C ASN A 82 4.87 -15.10 10.38
N LYS A 83 5.62 -14.20 11.02
CA LYS A 83 5.44 -13.89 12.44
C LYS A 83 4.19 -13.02 12.63
N LEU A 84 3.11 -13.62 13.10
CA LEU A 84 1.88 -12.92 13.43
C LEU A 84 2.09 -11.88 14.54
N GLN A 85 1.52 -10.70 14.35
CA GLN A 85 1.45 -9.62 15.33
C GLN A 85 -0.03 -9.31 15.62
N PRO A 86 -0.42 -9.00 16.87
CA PRO A 86 -1.81 -8.66 17.19
C PRO A 86 -2.31 -7.44 16.41
N ILE A 87 -3.55 -7.47 15.91
CA ILE A 87 -4.10 -6.36 15.11
C ILE A 87 -4.10 -5.00 15.85
N ASN A 88 -4.20 -5.02 17.19
CA ASN A 88 -4.20 -3.80 18.00
C ASN A 88 -2.86 -3.05 17.99
N THR A 89 -1.79 -3.63 17.43
CA THR A 89 -0.48 -2.98 17.23
C THR A 89 -0.27 -2.46 15.80
N ILE A 90 -1.30 -2.49 14.94
CA ILE A 90 -1.21 -2.06 13.53
C ILE A 90 -0.72 -0.62 13.34
N SER A 91 -0.92 0.26 14.33
CA SER A 91 -0.41 1.64 14.30
C SER A 91 1.11 1.74 14.21
N LEU A 92 1.83 0.68 14.60
CA LEU A 92 3.29 0.56 14.53
C LEU A 92 3.76 -0.13 13.25
N ALA A 93 2.85 -0.70 12.46
CA ALA A 93 3.19 -1.47 11.27
C ALA A 93 3.47 -0.54 10.07
N PRO A 94 4.49 -0.85 9.25
CA PRO A 94 4.70 -0.12 8.00
C PRO A 94 3.58 -0.44 7.00
N PRO A 95 3.25 0.48 6.07
CA PRO A 95 2.44 0.16 4.90
C PRO A 95 3.03 -1.04 4.13
N GLY A 96 2.15 -1.84 3.53
CA GLY A 96 2.51 -3.06 2.78
C GLY A 96 2.64 -4.32 3.64
N VAL A 97 2.23 -4.29 4.92
CA VAL A 97 1.99 -5.53 5.68
C VAL A 97 0.66 -6.17 5.29
N ALA A 98 0.55 -7.48 5.51
CA ALA A 98 -0.72 -8.17 5.45
C ALA A 98 -1.51 -7.94 6.75
N VAL A 99 -2.83 -7.75 6.64
CA VAL A 99 -3.79 -7.92 7.75
C VAL A 99 -4.57 -9.21 7.53
N TRP A 100 -4.82 -9.96 8.60
CA TRP A 100 -5.30 -11.32 8.49
C TRP A 100 -6.20 -11.75 9.66
N HIS A 101 -7.19 -12.56 9.34
CA HIS A 101 -7.87 -13.47 10.26
C HIS A 101 -8.09 -14.80 9.53
N GLN A 102 -8.47 -15.86 10.25
CA GLN A 102 -8.69 -17.14 9.61
C GLN A 102 -9.72 -17.02 8.47
N GLY A 103 -9.30 -17.38 7.26
CA GLY A 103 -10.12 -17.32 6.05
C GLY A 103 -9.91 -16.08 5.17
N HIS A 104 -9.30 -15.00 5.66
CA HIS A 104 -9.23 -13.75 4.90
C HIS A 104 -7.93 -12.95 5.11
N ILE A 105 -7.51 -12.22 4.08
CA ILE A 105 -6.28 -11.44 4.08
C ILE A 105 -6.47 -10.15 3.26
N GLY A 106 -5.87 -9.06 3.72
CA GLY A 106 -5.82 -7.78 3.03
C GLY A 106 -4.44 -7.14 3.13
N VAL A 107 -4.23 -6.02 2.44
CA VAL A 107 -2.99 -5.25 2.47
C VAL A 107 -3.21 -3.94 3.20
N TYR A 108 -2.44 -3.68 4.25
CA TYR A 108 -2.44 -2.40 4.94
C TYR A 108 -1.73 -1.34 4.10
N ILE A 109 -2.37 -0.19 3.90
CA ILE A 109 -1.85 0.90 3.06
C ILE A 109 -1.51 2.16 3.86
N GLY A 110 -1.42 2.05 5.19
CA GLY A 110 -1.17 3.18 6.09
C GLY A 110 -2.45 3.83 6.62
N ASN A 111 -2.30 4.69 7.62
CA ASN A 111 -3.38 5.54 8.18
C ASN A 111 -4.68 4.79 8.57
N GLY A 112 -4.56 3.54 9.04
CA GLY A 112 -5.72 2.73 9.41
C GLY A 112 -6.56 2.25 8.22
N GLU A 113 -6.06 2.35 6.99
CA GLU A 113 -6.73 1.91 5.77
C GLU A 113 -6.12 0.63 5.19
N ILE A 114 -6.95 -0.15 4.50
CA ILE A 114 -6.55 -1.38 3.83
C ILE A 114 -7.18 -1.48 2.43
N ILE A 115 -6.55 -2.27 1.57
CA ILE A 115 -7.15 -2.75 0.33
C ILE A 115 -7.28 -4.27 0.40
N GLU A 116 -8.48 -4.78 0.13
CA GLU A 116 -8.82 -6.19 0.24
C GLU A 116 -9.77 -6.61 -0.89
N ALA A 117 -9.66 -7.85 -1.36
CA ALA A 117 -10.66 -8.46 -2.23
C ALA A 117 -11.67 -9.18 -1.34
N MET A 118 -12.82 -8.53 -1.08
CA MET A 118 -13.69 -8.87 0.06
C MET A 118 -14.66 -10.02 -0.21
N GLY A 119 -14.97 -10.27 -1.48
CA GLY A 119 -15.92 -11.32 -1.88
C GLY A 119 -16.64 -10.97 -3.18
N SER A 120 -17.36 -11.96 -3.72
CA SER A 120 -17.98 -11.91 -5.06
C SER A 120 -18.84 -10.66 -5.30
N ALA A 121 -19.60 -10.22 -4.28
CA ALA A 121 -20.49 -9.06 -4.36
C ALA A 121 -19.76 -7.70 -4.39
N TYR A 122 -18.53 -7.63 -3.89
CA TYR A 122 -17.82 -6.37 -3.65
C TYR A 122 -16.61 -6.17 -4.57
N GLY A 123 -15.86 -7.24 -4.86
CA GLY A 123 -14.57 -7.11 -5.55
C GLY A 123 -13.46 -6.60 -4.63
N THR A 124 -12.47 -5.96 -5.23
CA THR A 124 -11.37 -5.28 -4.54
C THR A 124 -11.77 -3.87 -4.13
N VAL A 125 -11.72 -3.60 -2.82
CA VAL A 125 -12.22 -2.36 -2.21
C VAL A 125 -11.22 -1.79 -1.21
N ARG A 126 -11.35 -0.50 -0.92
CA ARG A 126 -10.67 0.16 0.21
C ARG A 126 -11.59 0.17 1.42
N THR A 127 -11.09 -0.26 2.58
CA THR A 127 -11.82 -0.22 3.84
C THR A 127 -10.94 0.30 4.97
N LYS A 128 -11.51 0.48 6.17
CA LYS A 128 -10.77 0.86 7.38
C LYS A 128 -10.51 -0.37 8.23
N VAL A 129 -9.30 -0.53 8.77
CA VAL A 129 -8.94 -1.63 9.69
C VAL A 129 -9.97 -1.75 10.81
N ALA A 130 -10.35 -0.62 11.42
CA ALA A 130 -11.31 -0.57 12.54
C ALA A 130 -12.75 -0.99 12.19
N LYS A 131 -13.09 -1.14 10.91
CA LYS A 131 -14.41 -1.61 10.45
C LYS A 131 -14.41 -3.07 10.02
N ARG A 132 -13.31 -3.78 10.28
CA ARG A 132 -13.09 -5.16 9.86
C ARG A 132 -12.68 -6.00 11.08
N ASP A 133 -12.73 -7.30 10.93
CA ASP A 133 -12.54 -8.33 11.96
C ASP A 133 -11.17 -9.02 11.88
N PHE A 134 -10.17 -8.35 11.28
CA PHE A 134 -8.79 -8.82 11.29
C PHE A 134 -8.29 -8.98 12.73
N THR A 135 -7.57 -10.07 12.99
CA THR A 135 -7.05 -10.40 14.32
C THR A 135 -5.55 -10.23 14.41
N HIS A 136 -4.86 -10.28 13.27
CA HIS A 136 -3.40 -10.17 13.19
C HIS A 136 -2.97 -9.32 12.00
N TRP A 137 -1.71 -8.87 12.05
CA TRP A 137 -0.96 -8.41 10.89
C TRP A 137 0.39 -9.09 10.84
N PHE A 138 1.05 -9.11 9.68
CA PHE A 138 2.40 -9.63 9.54
C PHE A 138 3.12 -9.06 8.32
N LYS A 139 4.46 -9.00 8.40
CA LYS A 139 5.31 -8.72 7.24
C LYS A 139 5.28 -9.92 6.30
N ILE A 140 5.12 -9.69 5.00
CA ILE A 140 5.12 -10.73 3.96
C ILE A 140 6.57 -11.07 3.60
N SER A 141 7.00 -12.30 3.79
CA SER A 141 8.37 -12.77 3.53
C SER A 141 8.82 -12.69 2.07
N ASP A 142 7.89 -12.66 1.11
CA ASP A 142 8.18 -12.63 -0.33
C ASP A 142 8.49 -11.21 -0.88
N ILE A 143 8.54 -10.19 -0.03
CA ILE A 143 8.83 -8.80 -0.42
C ILE A 143 9.83 -8.15 0.53
N GLU A 144 10.55 -7.15 0.02
CA GLU A 144 11.46 -6.32 0.79
C GLU A 144 10.70 -5.20 1.51
N TYR A 145 11.04 -4.97 2.78
CA TYR A 145 10.52 -3.81 3.53
C TYR A 145 11.55 -2.70 3.48
N VAL A 146 11.25 -1.68 2.69
CA VAL A 146 12.05 -0.46 2.60
C VAL A 146 11.41 0.63 3.45
N GLU A 147 12.25 1.50 4.01
CA GLU A 147 11.76 2.68 4.71
C GLU A 147 11.29 3.70 3.68
N GLU A 148 10.10 4.25 3.90
CA GLU A 148 9.64 5.42 3.17
C GLU A 148 10.46 6.60 3.70
N GLU A 149 11.26 7.28 2.86
CA GLU A 149 11.83 8.57 3.24
C GLU A 149 10.67 9.56 3.39
N THR A 150 10.09 9.61 4.60
CA THR A 150 9.11 10.63 4.93
C THR A 150 9.77 11.98 4.77
N GLU A 151 9.24 12.83 3.87
CA GLU A 151 9.57 14.25 3.78
C GLU A 151 9.21 14.91 5.13
N MET A 152 10.10 14.78 6.11
CA MET A 152 9.96 15.42 7.40
C MET A 152 10.62 16.80 7.32
N VAL A 153 9.86 17.83 7.70
CA VAL A 153 10.45 19.13 7.98
C VAL A 153 11.24 18.98 9.28
N GLU A 154 12.56 18.87 9.16
CA GLU A 154 13.47 18.82 10.29
C GLU A 154 14.17 20.16 10.46
N LYS A 155 14.42 20.56 11.71
CA LYS A 155 15.34 21.66 11.98
C LYS A 155 16.76 21.17 11.78
N GLY A 156 17.47 21.75 10.84
CA GLY A 156 18.87 21.43 10.56
C GLY A 156 19.74 22.68 10.53
N LYS A 157 21.05 22.46 10.60
CA LYS A 157 22.04 23.52 10.49
C LYS A 157 22.46 23.70 9.03
N ILE A 158 22.57 24.96 8.60
CA ILE A 158 23.26 25.37 7.38
C ILE A 158 24.38 26.34 7.76
N ILE A 159 25.40 26.44 6.91
CA ILE A 159 26.48 27.41 7.08
C ILE A 159 26.36 28.44 5.96
N VAL A 160 26.18 29.70 6.32
CA VAL A 160 26.10 30.82 5.38
C VAL A 160 27.13 31.86 5.79
N TYR A 161 28.02 32.23 4.87
CA TYR A 161 29.16 33.12 5.15
C TYR A 161 30.05 32.71 6.34
N GLY A 162 30.13 31.40 6.63
CA GLY A 162 30.91 30.87 7.74
C GLY A 162 30.17 30.84 9.08
N GLU A 163 28.92 31.29 9.14
CA GLU A 163 28.09 31.25 10.35
C GLU A 163 27.04 30.14 10.28
N GLU A 164 26.83 29.45 11.40
CA GLU A 164 25.78 28.43 11.52
C GLU A 164 24.40 29.08 11.69
N GLN A 165 23.42 28.61 10.92
CA GLN A 165 22.03 29.05 10.96
C GLN A 165 21.11 27.84 11.07
N ILE A 166 20.04 27.93 11.85
CA ILE A 166 19.04 26.86 12.00
C ILE A 166 17.87 27.15 11.08
N VAL A 167 17.56 26.21 10.18
CA VAL A 167 16.45 26.31 9.23
C VAL A 167 15.62 25.04 9.21
N ASP A 168 14.35 25.17 8.81
CA ASP A 168 13.51 24.04 8.45
C ASP A 168 13.98 23.48 7.09
N MET A 169 14.32 22.20 7.03
CA MET A 169 14.74 21.52 5.81
C MET A 169 14.02 20.20 5.61
N ILE A 170 13.86 19.80 4.35
CA ILE A 170 13.32 18.51 3.93
C ILE A 170 14.47 17.77 3.25
N ARG A 171 14.71 16.51 3.63
CA ARG A 171 15.67 15.63 2.94
C ARG A 171 14.90 14.57 2.16
N LYS A 172 15.25 14.39 0.89
CA LYS A 172 14.64 13.40 0.02
C LYS A 172 15.58 13.05 -1.13
N ASP A 173 15.78 11.76 -1.39
CA ASP A 173 16.61 11.23 -2.48
C ASP A 173 18.05 11.79 -2.45
N GLY A 174 18.60 12.00 -1.25
CA GLY A 174 19.92 12.65 -1.06
C GLY A 174 19.95 14.16 -1.35
N ILE A 175 18.82 14.78 -1.67
CA ILE A 175 18.67 16.22 -1.90
C ILE A 175 18.12 16.89 -0.63
N THR A 176 18.71 18.02 -0.25
CA THR A 176 18.21 18.86 0.85
C THR A 176 17.48 20.08 0.29
N TYR A 177 16.20 20.20 0.64
CA TYR A 177 15.35 21.33 0.29
C TYR A 177 15.18 22.24 1.51
N ILE A 178 15.29 23.55 1.31
CA ILE A 178 15.12 24.57 2.35
C ILE A 178 14.00 25.50 1.91
N LYS A 179 13.13 25.90 2.84
CA LYS A 179 12.07 26.87 2.53
C LYS A 179 12.70 28.19 2.08
N THR A 180 12.18 28.74 0.98
CA THR A 180 12.63 30.03 0.41
C THR A 180 12.65 31.16 1.43
N ARG A 181 11.67 31.17 2.35
CA ARG A 181 11.60 32.15 3.45
C ARG A 181 12.78 32.05 4.42
N ASP A 182 13.16 30.83 4.79
CA ASP A 182 14.18 30.62 5.82
C ASP A 182 15.56 30.99 5.27
N ILE A 183 15.86 30.62 4.01
CA ILE A 183 17.10 31.05 3.35
C ILE A 183 17.10 32.56 3.06
N ALA A 184 15.97 33.15 2.69
CA ALA A 184 15.87 34.60 2.47
C ALA A 184 16.13 35.38 3.76
N ASN A 185 15.56 34.95 4.89
CA ASN A 185 15.83 35.56 6.19
C ASN A 185 17.33 35.52 6.54
N VAL A 186 17.98 34.37 6.33
CA VAL A 186 19.42 34.21 6.55
C VAL A 186 20.25 35.13 5.64
N LEU A 187 19.82 35.33 4.40
CA LEU A 187 20.50 36.17 3.42
C LEU A 187 20.11 37.66 3.51
N GLY A 188 19.23 38.05 4.43
CA GLY A 188 18.72 39.42 4.55
C GLY A 188 17.88 39.86 3.34
N LEU A 189 17.24 38.92 2.65
CA LEU A 189 16.41 39.15 1.48
C LEU A 189 14.93 39.21 1.87
N LYS A 190 14.17 40.06 1.19
CA LYS A 190 12.71 40.07 1.24
C LYS A 190 12.16 39.05 0.27
N VAL A 191 11.22 38.23 0.76
CA VAL A 191 10.45 37.31 -0.08
C VAL A 191 9.17 38.01 -0.52
N GLY A 192 9.01 38.17 -1.82
CA GLY A 192 7.79 38.66 -2.45
C GLY A 192 7.17 37.63 -3.39
N ASN A 193 6.19 38.06 -4.19
CA ASN A 193 5.66 37.27 -5.28
C ASN A 193 5.25 38.15 -6.46
N LYS A 194 5.18 37.53 -7.65
CA LYS A 194 4.55 38.06 -8.86
C LYS A 194 3.60 36.98 -9.40
N GLY A 195 2.37 36.97 -8.89
CA GLY A 195 1.44 35.87 -9.13
C GLY A 195 1.90 34.61 -8.38
N SER A 196 2.04 33.49 -9.10
CA SER A 196 2.54 32.23 -8.54
C SER A 196 4.08 32.15 -8.44
N VAL A 197 4.80 33.15 -8.94
CA VAL A 197 6.27 33.16 -8.97
C VAL A 197 6.81 33.88 -7.72
N PRO A 198 7.56 33.20 -6.83
CA PRO A 198 8.23 33.87 -5.71
C PRO A 198 9.32 34.83 -6.20
N THR A 199 9.47 35.99 -5.56
CA THR A 199 10.57 36.93 -5.81
C THR A 199 11.46 37.04 -4.58
N LEU A 200 12.76 37.30 -4.81
CA LEU A 200 13.75 37.55 -3.78
C LEU A 200 14.42 38.89 -4.07
N ASP A 201 14.24 39.84 -3.17
CA ASP A 201 14.67 41.23 -3.34
C ASP A 201 15.57 41.64 -2.17
N ARG A 202 16.55 42.52 -2.42
CA ARG A 202 17.37 43.14 -1.36
C ARG A 202 16.65 44.33 -0.74
#